data_AF-A0A154BUF1-F1
#
_entry.id   AF-A0A154BUF1-F1
#
_cell.length_a   1.000
_cell.length_b   1.000
_cell.length_c   1.000
_cell.angle_alpha   90.00
_cell.angle_beta   90.00
_cell.angle_gamma   90.00
#
_symmetry.space_group_name_H-M   'P 1'
#
loop_
_entity.id
_entity.type
_entity.pdbx_description
1 polymer ?
#
loop_
_entity_poly.entity_id
_entity_poly.type
_entity_poly.pdbx_seq_one_letter_code
_entity_poly.pdbx_strand_id
1 'polypeptide(L)'
;MDDRQTKVTVEFLGEQYPIKGDAEAERITRVAVWLNDRMKKIAQSNSRLSSRQIAIMTAMNLADDYLKLEADYRALMEMVKQQAR
;
A
#
# COMPACT_ATOMS: atom_id res chain seq x y z
N MET A 1 26.93 -12.72 -7.07
CA MET A 1 25.65 -13.42 -7.27
C MET A 1 24.75 -12.98 -6.12
N ASP A 2 24.07 -11.84 -6.26
CA ASP A 2 23.21 -11.30 -5.19
C ASP A 2 21.77 -11.71 -5.47
N ASP A 3 21.44 -12.94 -5.06
CA ASP A 3 20.25 -13.68 -5.47
C ASP A 3 19.23 -13.80 -4.31
N ARG A 4 19.10 -12.74 -3.50
CA ARG A 4 18.12 -12.68 -2.39
C ARG A 4 16.84 -11.93 -2.75
N GLN A 5 16.56 -11.72 -4.02
CA GLN A 5 15.30 -11.08 -4.43
C GLN A 5 14.20 -12.13 -4.54
N THR A 6 13.17 -11.97 -3.70
CA THR A 6 11.96 -12.78 -3.78
C THR A 6 11.16 -12.36 -5.00
N LYS A 7 10.83 -13.33 -5.87
CA LYS A 7 9.92 -13.13 -7.00
C LYS A 7 8.55 -13.71 -6.67
N VAL A 8 7.52 -12.86 -6.68
CA VAL A 8 6.13 -13.26 -6.40
C VAL A 8 5.23 -12.70 -7.49
N THR A 9 4.32 -13.51 -8.02
CA THR A 9 3.26 -13.03 -8.90
C THR A 9 2.03 -12.70 -8.05
N VAL A 10 1.51 -11.49 -8.19
CA VAL A 10 0.32 -11.02 -7.48
C VAL A 10 -0.77 -10.61 -8.48
N GLU A 11 -2.00 -10.47 -8.03
CA GLU A 11 -3.14 -10.12 -8.90
C GLU A 11 -3.81 -8.81 -8.45
N PHE A 12 -3.99 -7.88 -9.40
CA PHE A 12 -4.74 -6.63 -9.21
C PHE A 12 -5.85 -6.54 -10.26
N LEU A 13 -7.11 -6.42 -9.82
CA LEU A 13 -8.28 -6.30 -10.71
C LEU A 13 -8.35 -7.37 -11.83
N GLY A 14 -7.90 -8.60 -11.57
CA GLY A 14 -7.88 -9.69 -12.56
C GLY A 14 -6.63 -9.77 -13.43
N GLU A 15 -5.69 -8.84 -13.29
CA GLU A 15 -4.42 -8.83 -14.00
C GLU A 15 -3.26 -9.30 -13.11
N GLN A 16 -2.39 -10.16 -13.64
CA GLN A 16 -1.23 -10.69 -12.92
C GLN A 16 0.01 -9.82 -13.11
N TYR A 17 0.70 -9.52 -12.01
CA TYR A 17 1.89 -8.68 -11.96
C TYR A 17 3.04 -9.42 -11.27
N PRO A 18 4.17 -9.68 -11.96
CA PRO A 18 5.35 -10.23 -11.34
C PRO A 18 6.10 -9.14 -10.56
N ILE A 19 6.17 -9.27 -9.25
CA ILE A 19 6.92 -8.39 -8.35
C ILE A 19 8.23 -9.06 -7.96
N LYS A 20 9.32 -8.29 -8.03
CA LYS A 20 10.59 -8.62 -7.41
C LYS A 20 10.79 -7.69 -6.22
N GLY A 21 11.12 -8.23 -5.06
CA GLY A 21 11.37 -7.44 -3.87
C GLY A 21 12.27 -8.13 -2.87
N ASP A 22 12.85 -7.33 -1.99
CA ASP A 22 13.77 -7.81 -0.94
C ASP A 22 13.02 -8.30 0.31
N ALA A 23 11.68 -8.17 0.32
CA ALA A 23 10.81 -8.66 1.37
C ALA A 23 10.44 -10.14 1.18
N GLU A 24 10.02 -10.78 2.26
CA GLU A 24 9.49 -12.13 2.23
C GLU A 24 8.24 -12.25 1.33
N ALA A 25 8.12 -13.38 0.64
CA ALA A 25 7.03 -13.63 -0.31
C ALA A 25 5.66 -13.43 0.32
N GLU A 26 5.49 -13.95 1.54
CA GLU A 26 4.25 -13.86 2.29
C GLU A 26 3.86 -12.41 2.60
N ARG A 27 4.84 -11.56 2.96
CA ARG A 27 4.61 -10.13 3.20
C ARG A 27 4.18 -9.43 1.92
N ILE A 28 4.84 -9.71 0.79
CA ILE A 28 4.48 -9.13 -0.52
C ILE A 28 3.03 -9.53 -0.89
N THR A 29 2.69 -10.82 -0.76
CA THR A 29 1.34 -11.31 -1.05
C THR A 29 0.29 -10.67 -0.15
N ARG A 30 0.54 -10.57 1.17
CA ARG A 30 -0.39 -9.91 2.11
C ARG A 30 -0.65 -8.45 1.72
N VAL A 31 0.41 -7.71 1.38
CA VAL A 31 0.27 -6.31 0.94
C VAL A 31 -0.51 -6.22 -0.37
N ALA A 32 -0.25 -7.13 -1.32
CA ALA A 32 -0.95 -7.13 -2.60
C ALA A 32 -2.44 -7.45 -2.46
N VAL A 33 -2.81 -8.44 -1.64
CA VAL A 33 -4.22 -8.76 -1.34
C VAL A 33 -4.92 -7.54 -0.76
N TRP A 34 -4.31 -6.90 0.25
CA TRP A 34 -4.87 -5.72 0.88
C TRP A 34 -5.03 -4.54 -0.08
N LEU A 35 -4.03 -4.31 -0.94
CA LEU A 35 -4.08 -3.27 -1.97
C LEU A 35 -5.17 -3.55 -3.01
N ASN A 36 -5.29 -4.80 -3.48
CA ASN A 36 -6.30 -5.21 -4.45
C ASN A 36 -7.72 -4.99 -3.92
N ASP A 37 -7.98 -5.27 -2.65
CA ASP A 37 -9.28 -5.01 -2.03
C ASP A 37 -9.63 -3.52 -2.03
N ARG A 38 -8.64 -2.65 -1.84
CA ARG A 38 -8.85 -1.19 -1.89
C ARG A 38 -9.09 -0.70 -3.32
N MET A 39 -8.38 -1.27 -4.30
CA MET A 39 -8.64 -1.03 -5.72
C MET A 39 -10.05 -1.48 -6.12
N LYS A 40 -10.51 -2.66 -5.66
CA LYS A 40 -11.87 -3.17 -5.92
C LYS A 40 -12.96 -2.26 -5.36
N LYS A 41 -12.79 -1.72 -4.15
CA LYS A 41 -13.73 -0.74 -3.57
C LYS A 41 -13.83 0.54 -4.41
N ILE A 42 -12.70 1.02 -4.92
CA ILE A 42 -12.68 2.18 -5.81
C ILE A 42 -13.36 1.84 -7.15
N ALA A 43 -13.10 0.66 -7.70
CA ALA A 43 -13.73 0.19 -8.94
C ALA A 43 -15.26 0.07 -8.81
N GLN A 44 -15.75 -0.45 -7.68
CA GLN A 44 -17.18 -0.60 -7.39
C GLN A 44 -17.91 0.74 -7.26
N SER A 45 -17.26 1.76 -6.68
CA SER A 45 -17.84 3.09 -6.55
C SER A 45 -17.80 3.89 -7.85
N ASN A 46 -16.91 3.54 -8.79
CA ASN A 46 -16.69 4.31 -10.02
C ASN A 46 -16.43 3.41 -11.24
N SER A 47 -17.50 2.89 -11.84
CA SER A 47 -17.46 1.94 -12.96
C SER A 47 -16.87 2.46 -14.29
N ARG A 48 -16.58 3.76 -14.40
CA ARG A 48 -16.03 4.39 -15.62
C ARG A 48 -14.51 4.61 -15.57
N LEU A 49 -13.86 4.29 -14.46
CA LEU A 49 -12.42 4.50 -14.32
C LEU A 49 -11.64 3.33 -14.93
N SER A 50 -10.59 3.65 -15.67
CA SER A 50 -9.61 2.65 -16.11
C SER A 50 -8.83 2.08 -14.93
N SER A 51 -8.29 0.86 -15.07
CA SER A 51 -7.41 0.23 -14.06
C SER A 51 -6.26 1.14 -13.63
N ARG A 52 -5.71 1.92 -14.57
CA ARG A 52 -4.67 2.92 -14.29
C ARG A 52 -5.16 4.05 -13.41
N GLN A 53 -6.34 4.61 -13.67
CA GLN A 53 -6.93 5.67 -12.82
C GLN A 53 -7.24 5.13 -11.43
N ILE A 54 -7.74 3.90 -11.33
CA ILE A 54 -7.98 3.23 -10.05
C ILE A 54 -6.66 3.06 -9.28
N ALA A 55 -5.59 2.62 -9.95
CA ALA A 55 -4.27 2.48 -9.33
C ALA A 55 -3.72 3.82 -8.82
N ILE A 56 -3.81 4.89 -9.62
CA ILE A 56 -3.38 6.24 -9.21
C ILE A 56 -4.20 6.73 -8.01
N MET A 57 -5.52 6.57 -8.03
CA MET A 57 -6.37 7.01 -6.92
C MET A 57 -6.12 6.19 -5.65
N THR A 58 -5.82 4.90 -5.81
CA THR A 58 -5.40 4.05 -4.69
C THR A 58 -4.07 4.54 -4.11
N ALA A 59 -3.07 4.84 -4.95
CA ALA A 59 -1.79 5.37 -4.51
C ALA A 59 -1.94 6.73 -3.79
N MET A 60 -2.79 7.62 -4.30
CA MET A 60 -3.09 8.91 -3.66
C MET A 60 -3.72 8.72 -2.27
N ASN A 61 -4.71 7.84 -2.15
CA ASN A 61 -5.35 7.55 -0.87
C ASN A 61 -4.35 6.97 0.15
N LEU A 62 -3.42 6.12 -0.29
CA LEU A 62 -2.38 5.55 0.57
C LEU A 62 -1.34 6.59 1.00
N ALA A 63 -0.95 7.48 0.09
CA ALA A 63 -0.04 8.57 0.42
C ALA A 63 -0.66 9.52 1.45
N ASP A 64 -1.93 9.86 1.30
CA ASP A 64 -2.67 10.69 2.27
C ASP A 64 -2.78 10.01 3.64
N ASP A 65 -3.14 8.71 3.69
CA ASP A 65 -3.17 7.93 4.92
C ASP A 65 -1.79 7.90 5.61
N TYR A 66 -0.70 7.73 4.84
CA TYR A 66 0.65 7.74 5.37
C TYR A 66 1.04 9.11 5.95
N LEU A 67 0.74 10.20 5.24
CA LEU A 67 1.05 11.55 5.71
C LEU A 67 0.28 11.90 6.99
N LYS A 68 -0.98 11.49 7.09
CA LYS A 68 -1.77 11.62 8.32
C LYS A 68 -1.16 10.84 9.47
N LEU A 69 -0.80 9.57 9.24
CA LEU A 69 -0.16 8.73 10.25
C LEU A 69 1.19 9.31 10.72
N GLU A 70 1.98 9.87 9.80
CA GLU A 70 3.24 10.53 10.13
C GLU A 70 3.01 11.79 11.00
N ALA A 71 2.00 12.60 10.66
CA ALA A 71 1.64 13.78 11.44
C ALA A 71 1.16 13.40 12.86
N ASP A 72 0.28 12.41 12.98
CA ASP A 72 -0.24 11.91 14.25
C ASP A 72 0.89 11.32 15.11
N TYR A 73 1.79 10.55 14.50
CA TYR A 73 2.96 10.00 15.19
C TYR A 73 3.86 11.11 15.74
N ARG A 74 4.13 12.16 14.96
CA ARG A 74 4.93 13.31 15.40
C ARG A 74 4.26 14.04 16.55
N ALA A 75 2.94 14.28 16.47
CA ALA A 75 2.18 14.91 17.54
C ALA A 75 2.24 14.10 18.83
N LEU A 76 2.05 12.78 18.75
CA LEU A 76 2.12 11.87 19.89
C LEU A 76 3.51 11.89 20.53
N MET A 77 4.57 11.85 19.73
CA MET A 77 5.96 11.90 20.21
C MET A 77 6.26 13.20 20.97
N GLU A 78 5.73 14.33 20.52
CA GLU A 78 5.90 15.61 21.23
C GLU A 78 5.14 15.63 22.56
N MET A 79 3.92 15.06 22.63
CA MET A 79 3.18 14.93 23.89
C MET A 79 3.92 14.04 24.90
N VAL A 80 4.47 12.91 24.45
CA VAL A 80 5.25 12.01 25.31
C VAL A 80 6.51 12.71 25.85
N LYS A 81 7.22 13.50 25.02
CA LYS A 81 8.38 14.28 25.47
C LYS A 81 8.00 15.36 26.48
N GLN A 82 6.83 15.98 26.35
CA GLN A 82 6.35 16.99 27.28
C GLN A 82 5.96 16.40 28.63
N GLN A 83 5.41 15.19 28.67
CA GLN A 83 5.07 14.48 29.91
C GLN A 83 6.29 13.90 30.64
N ALA A 84 7.39 13.64 29.91
CA ALA A 84 8.65 13.17 30.47
C ALA A 84 9.55 14.30 31.00
N ARG A 85 9.11 15.57 30.90
CA ARG A 85 9.74 16.74 31.51
C ARG A 85 8.98 17.17 32.75
#